data_AF-V5I8I4-F1
#
_entry.id   AF-V5I8I4-F1
#
_cell.length_a   1.000
_cell.length_b   1.000
_cell.length_c   1.000
_cell.angle_alpha   90.00
_cell.angle_beta   90.00
_cell.angle_gamma   90.00
#
_symmetry.space_group_name_H-M   'P 1'
#
loop_
_entity.id
_entity.type
_entity.pdbx_description
1 polymer ?
#
loop_
_entity_poly.entity_id
_entity_poly.type
_entity_poly.pdbx_seq_one_letter_code
_entity_poly.pdbx_strand_id
1 'polypeptide(L)'
;MMLALHATSNRKDSRRSSARRDSHVSSPDSTAIDGFSDTGHSVQRRRSYDETCNIEEIQHGQWKRIILLVVAITVHNIPEGLAVGVGFGAIGTSASATFESARNLAIGIGIQNFPEGLAVSLPLQAAGFSTWRSLWYGQLSGMVEPIFGVLGAVAVGLAEPALPYALAFAAGAMIYVVVDDIIPEANTNDNGKLATWGAILGFLVMMTLDVGLG
;
A
#
# COMPACT_ATOMS: atom_id res chain seq x y z
N MET A 1 -27.39 -38.63 33.39
CA MET A 1 -27.87 -37.27 33.04
C MET A 1 -27.10 -36.85 31.78
N MET A 2 -27.33 -37.41 30.58
CA MET A 2 -28.54 -37.34 29.73
C MET A 2 -28.94 -35.86 29.54
N LEU A 3 -28.93 -35.17 28.39
CA LEU A 3 -28.97 -35.41 26.94
C LEU A 3 -28.15 -34.27 26.26
N ALA A 4 -27.41 -34.45 25.15
CA ALA A 4 -27.80 -34.67 23.75
C ALA A 4 -28.56 -33.50 23.05
N LEU A 5 -27.87 -32.87 22.10
CA LEU A 5 -28.30 -32.52 20.72
C LEU A 5 -29.77 -32.16 20.42
N HIS A 6 -29.99 -30.91 20.00
CA HIS A 6 -30.96 -30.47 18.96
C HIS A 6 -30.89 -28.94 18.85
N ALA A 7 -31.14 -28.23 17.76
CA ALA A 7 -31.11 -28.42 16.31
C ALA A 7 -31.50 -27.03 15.72
N THR A 8 -31.02 -26.77 14.51
CA THR A 8 -31.68 -26.03 13.40
C THR A 8 -32.88 -25.10 13.66
N SER A 9 -32.78 -23.85 13.17
CA SER A 9 -33.89 -23.04 12.56
C SER A 9 -33.29 -21.71 12.08
N ASN A 10 -32.95 -21.46 10.81
CA ASN A 10 -33.77 -21.21 9.61
C ASN A 10 -35.16 -20.56 9.84
N ARG A 11 -35.25 -19.23 9.70
CA ARG A 11 -36.25 -18.49 8.88
C ARG A 11 -36.31 -17.02 9.29
N LYS A 12 -36.02 -16.12 8.35
CA LYS A 12 -36.80 -14.88 8.19
C LYS A 12 -36.62 -14.28 6.80
N ASP A 13 -37.18 -14.99 5.82
CA ASP A 13 -37.83 -14.34 4.68
C ASP A 13 -39.29 -14.03 5.04
N SER A 14 -39.86 -13.03 4.36
CA SER A 14 -41.26 -12.57 4.40
C SER A 14 -41.56 -11.40 5.32
N ARG A 15 -41.45 -10.17 4.77
CA ARG A 15 -42.59 -9.24 4.55
C ARG A 15 -42.11 -7.87 4.09
N ARG A 16 -42.18 -7.60 2.78
CA ARG A 16 -42.87 -6.40 2.28
C ARG A 16 -43.35 -6.60 0.85
N SER A 17 -44.65 -6.86 0.77
CA SER A 17 -45.48 -6.91 -0.43
C SER A 17 -45.76 -5.51 -0.98
N SER A 18 -46.01 -5.48 -2.29
CA SER A 18 -46.90 -4.57 -3.02
C SER A 18 -46.57 -3.07 -3.09
N ALA A 19 -46.05 -2.66 -4.25
CA ALA A 19 -46.52 -1.46 -4.94
C ALA A 19 -46.36 -1.65 -6.46
N ARG A 20 -47.33 -2.34 -7.08
CA ARG A 20 -47.72 -2.04 -8.46
C ARG A 20 -48.29 -0.62 -8.46
N ARG A 21 -47.78 0.24 -9.33
CA ARG A 21 -48.50 1.44 -9.76
C ARG A 21 -48.32 1.56 -11.26
N ASP A 22 -49.38 1.18 -11.96
CA ASP A 22 -49.59 1.43 -13.38
C ASP A 22 -49.73 2.94 -13.60
N SER A 23 -48.99 3.50 -14.56
CA SER A 23 -49.30 4.79 -15.15
C SER A 23 -49.14 4.68 -16.65
N HIS A 24 -50.29 4.71 -17.33
CA HIS A 24 -50.44 4.99 -18.74
C HIS A 24 -49.48 6.10 -19.19
N VAL A 25 -48.59 5.78 -20.12
CA VAL A 25 -47.97 6.79 -21.00
C VAL A 25 -48.64 6.63 -22.35
N SER A 26 -49.49 7.59 -22.63
CA SER A 26 -50.19 7.81 -23.88
C SER A 26 -49.18 7.94 -25.02
N SER A 27 -49.38 7.17 -26.09
CA SER A 27 -48.74 7.43 -27.38
C SER A 27 -49.25 8.76 -27.94
N PRO A 28 -48.38 9.65 -28.45
CA PRO A 28 -48.78 10.63 -29.45
C PRO A 28 -48.39 10.14 -30.85
N ASP A 29 -49.29 10.44 -31.77
CA ASP A 29 -49.32 10.06 -33.17
C ASP A 29 -48.03 10.28 -33.97
N SER A 30 -47.87 9.41 -34.96
CA SER A 30 -46.99 9.61 -36.10
C SER A 30 -47.39 10.86 -36.89
N THR A 31 -46.52 11.86 -36.88
CA THR A 31 -46.32 12.75 -38.04
C THR A 31 -44.83 12.80 -38.32
N ALA A 32 -44.46 12.27 -39.49
CA ALA A 32 -43.10 12.22 -39.99
C ALA A 32 -42.61 13.62 -40.42
N ILE A 33 -41.33 13.64 -40.83
CA ILE A 33 -40.52 14.73 -41.45
C ILE A 33 -39.80 15.57 -40.37
N ASP A 34 -38.48 15.57 -40.22
CA ASP A 34 -37.39 15.46 -41.19
C ASP A 34 -36.13 14.82 -40.56
N GLY A 35 -35.29 14.23 -41.40
CA GLY A 35 -34.25 13.28 -41.01
C GLY A 35 -33.14 13.80 -40.08
N PHE A 36 -32.74 12.95 -39.13
CA PHE A 36 -31.35 12.88 -38.70
C PHE A 36 -31.02 11.49 -38.16
N SER A 37 -30.25 10.74 -38.93
CA SER A 37 -29.68 9.44 -38.59
C SER A 37 -28.53 9.58 -37.57
N ASP A 38 -28.80 10.11 -36.37
CA ASP A 38 -27.74 10.46 -35.38
C ASP A 38 -27.92 9.84 -33.98
N THR A 39 -28.98 9.05 -33.80
CA THR A 39 -29.21 8.32 -32.55
C THR A 39 -28.20 7.19 -32.31
N GLY A 40 -27.64 6.59 -33.37
CA GLY A 40 -26.56 5.60 -33.25
C GLY A 40 -25.22 6.21 -32.83
N HIS A 41 -24.88 7.39 -33.35
CA HIS A 41 -23.62 8.08 -33.04
C HIS A 41 -23.60 8.64 -31.61
N SER A 42 -24.73 9.12 -31.09
CA SER A 42 -24.82 9.69 -29.74
C SER A 42 -24.73 8.63 -28.62
N VAL A 43 -25.30 7.43 -28.82
CA VAL A 43 -25.18 6.31 -27.87
C VAL A 43 -23.77 5.72 -27.88
N GLN A 44 -23.17 5.55 -29.07
CA GLN A 44 -21.80 5.05 -29.19
C GLN A 44 -20.77 6.06 -28.67
N ARG A 45 -21.01 7.36 -28.87
CA ARG A 45 -20.21 8.44 -28.28
C ARG A 45 -20.31 8.40 -26.76
N ARG A 46 -21.51 8.34 -26.16
CA ARG A 46 -21.65 8.25 -24.69
C ARG A 46 -20.94 7.03 -24.09
N ARG A 47 -21.07 5.86 -24.70
CA ARG A 47 -20.39 4.64 -24.23
C ARG A 47 -18.86 4.77 -24.29
N SER A 48 -18.34 5.34 -25.37
CA SER A 48 -16.91 5.61 -25.52
C SER A 48 -16.41 6.66 -24.52
N TYR A 49 -17.23 7.66 -24.17
CA TYR A 49 -16.90 8.64 -23.12
C TYR A 49 -16.91 8.01 -21.72
N ASP A 50 -17.91 7.18 -21.40
CA ASP A 50 -17.94 6.45 -20.11
C ASP A 50 -16.76 5.47 -20.00
N GLU A 51 -16.40 4.75 -21.07
CA GLU A 51 -15.23 3.86 -21.08
C GLU A 51 -13.92 4.63 -20.89
N THR A 52 -13.73 5.75 -21.59
CA THR A 52 -12.52 6.58 -21.45
C THR A 52 -12.42 7.23 -20.08
N CYS A 53 -13.53 7.73 -19.52
CA CYS A 53 -13.58 8.30 -18.17
C CYS A 53 -13.24 7.24 -17.10
N ASN A 54 -13.78 6.02 -17.23
CA ASN A 54 -13.47 4.92 -16.31
C ASN A 54 -11.99 4.50 -16.38
N ILE A 55 -11.40 4.42 -17.58
CA ILE A 55 -9.98 4.07 -17.74
C ILE A 55 -9.07 5.16 -17.17
N GLU A 56 -9.37 6.45 -17.42
CA GLU A 56 -8.62 7.55 -16.81
C GLU A 56 -8.74 7.53 -15.29
N GLU A 57 -9.93 7.32 -14.73
CA GLU A 57 -10.12 7.29 -13.27
C GLU A 57 -9.36 6.12 -12.61
N ILE A 58 -9.38 4.93 -13.21
CA ILE A 58 -8.61 3.76 -12.76
C ILE A 58 -7.10 4.07 -12.81
N GLN A 59 -6.62 4.61 -13.93
CA GLN A 59 -5.21 4.93 -14.11
C GLN A 59 -4.74 6.01 -13.11
N HIS A 60 -5.54 7.06 -12.88
CA HIS A 60 -5.22 8.10 -11.91
C HIS A 60 -5.21 7.55 -10.47
N GLY A 61 -6.11 6.61 -10.14
CA GLY A 61 -6.12 5.94 -8.84
C GLY A 61 -4.84 5.13 -8.59
N GLN A 62 -4.43 4.32 -9.57
CA GLN A 62 -3.21 3.51 -9.47
C GLN A 62 -1.95 4.36 -9.33
N TRP A 63 -1.82 5.42 -10.13
CA TRP A 63 -0.67 6.32 -10.05
C TRP A 63 -0.55 7.03 -8.70
N LYS A 64 -1.68 7.49 -8.14
CA LYS A 64 -1.69 8.11 -6.81
C LYS A 64 -1.19 7.13 -5.74
N ARG A 65 -1.69 5.89 -5.74
CA ARG A 65 -1.24 4.85 -4.80
C ARG A 65 0.25 4.56 -4.91
N ILE A 66 0.76 4.41 -6.14
CA ILE A 66 2.19 4.17 -6.39
C ILE A 66 3.05 5.33 -5.84
N ILE A 67 2.64 6.58 -6.08
CA ILE A 67 3.37 7.75 -5.59
C ILE A 67 3.31 7.81 -4.05
N LEU A 68 2.15 7.56 -3.45
CA LEU A 68 1.99 7.54 -1.99
C LEU A 68 2.88 6.46 -1.36
N LEU A 69 2.94 5.26 -1.96
CA LEU A 69 3.81 4.17 -1.53
C LEU A 69 5.29 4.56 -1.62
N VAL A 70 5.74 5.12 -2.76
CA VAL A 70 7.12 5.59 -2.95
C VAL A 70 7.50 6.64 -1.92
N VAL A 71 6.64 7.64 -1.71
CA VAL A 71 6.86 8.72 -0.74
C VAL A 71 6.91 8.17 0.67
N ALA A 72 5.98 7.30 1.04
CA ALA A 72 5.93 6.69 2.36
C ALA A 72 7.21 5.92 2.68
N ILE A 73 7.64 5.03 1.78
CA ILE A 73 8.87 4.25 1.95
C ILE A 73 10.08 5.18 2.04
N THR A 74 10.17 6.18 1.15
CA THR A 74 11.26 7.16 1.19
C THR A 74 11.31 7.91 2.52
N VAL A 75 10.17 8.31 3.08
CA VAL A 75 10.12 9.01 4.37
C VAL A 75 10.46 8.08 5.54
N HIS A 76 10.10 6.79 5.46
CA HIS A 76 10.43 5.80 6.50
C HIS A 76 11.93 5.53 6.59
N ASN A 77 12.63 5.54 5.44
CA ASN A 77 14.07 5.34 5.36
C ASN A 77 14.90 6.44 6.05
N ILE A 78 14.28 7.60 6.36
CA ILE A 78 14.95 8.72 7.04
C ILE A 78 15.28 8.35 8.50
N PRO A 79 14.30 7.99 9.35
CA PRO A 79 14.55 7.46 10.69
C PRO A 79 15.51 6.28 10.75
N GLU A 80 15.44 5.35 9.78
CA GLU A 80 16.35 4.20 9.72
C GLU A 80 17.79 4.60 9.45
N GLY A 81 18.01 5.46 8.45
CA GLY A 81 19.31 6.03 8.16
C GLY A 81 19.87 6.75 9.39
N LEU A 82 19.07 7.60 10.03
CA LEU A 82 19.46 8.28 11.27
C LEU A 82 19.82 7.28 12.38
N ALA A 83 19.08 6.18 12.53
CA ALA A 83 19.34 5.16 13.55
C ALA A 83 20.68 4.45 13.31
N VAL A 84 20.99 4.06 12.06
CA VAL A 84 22.30 3.51 11.68
C VAL A 84 23.41 4.52 11.99
N GLY A 85 23.22 5.78 11.58
CA GLY A 85 24.16 6.87 11.78
C GLY A 85 24.48 7.12 13.25
N VAL A 86 23.45 7.28 14.08
CA VAL A 86 23.59 7.46 15.53
C VAL A 86 24.21 6.24 16.17
N GLY A 87 23.84 5.03 15.76
CA GLY A 87 24.45 3.79 16.26
C GLY A 87 25.97 3.78 16.09
N PHE A 88 26.48 4.16 14.91
CA PHE A 88 27.92 4.29 14.69
C PHE A 88 28.54 5.54 15.34
N GLY A 89 27.85 6.68 15.34
CA GLY A 89 28.36 7.92 15.90
C GLY A 89 28.43 7.92 17.44
N ALA A 90 27.60 7.13 18.10
CA ALA A 90 27.56 6.98 19.55
C ALA A 90 28.55 5.92 20.09
N ILE A 91 29.37 5.29 19.24
CA ILE A 91 30.28 4.23 19.71
C ILE A 91 31.20 4.77 20.81
N GLY A 92 31.18 4.08 21.97
CA GLY A 92 31.98 4.44 23.13
C GLY A 92 31.38 5.51 24.05
N THR A 93 30.19 6.05 23.76
CA THR A 93 29.47 6.96 24.68
C THR A 93 28.83 6.21 25.85
N SER A 94 28.48 4.94 25.66
CA SER A 94 27.83 4.06 26.64
C SER A 94 28.33 2.63 26.50
N ALA A 95 28.20 1.82 27.56
CA ALA A 95 28.58 0.40 27.54
C ALA A 95 27.83 -0.43 26.48
N SER A 96 26.60 -0.02 26.13
CA SER A 96 25.77 -0.65 25.10
C SER A 96 26.07 -0.15 23.68
N ALA A 97 26.68 1.03 23.53
CA ALA A 97 26.99 1.62 22.23
C ALA A 97 28.33 1.09 21.70
N THR A 98 28.32 -0.16 21.24
CA THR A 98 29.50 -0.85 20.72
C THR A 98 29.48 -0.91 19.20
N PHE A 99 30.66 -1.07 18.60
CA PHE A 99 30.77 -1.32 17.16
C PHE A 99 29.97 -2.55 16.71
N GLU A 100 29.91 -3.59 17.54
CA GLU A 100 29.14 -4.78 17.26
C GLU A 100 27.64 -4.51 17.19
N SER A 101 27.08 -3.75 18.15
CA SER A 101 25.67 -3.35 18.12
C SER A 101 25.35 -2.49 16.90
N ALA A 102 26.17 -1.48 16.60
CA ALA A 102 25.98 -0.62 15.44
C ALA A 102 26.07 -1.40 14.10
N ARG A 103 27.03 -2.32 13.99
CA ARG A 103 27.20 -3.20 12.83
C ARG A 103 25.99 -4.11 12.64
N ASN A 104 25.53 -4.76 13.70
CA ASN A 104 24.43 -5.70 13.57
C ASN A 104 23.12 -4.97 13.21
N LEU A 105 22.88 -3.79 13.79
CA LEU A 105 21.78 -2.89 13.40
C LEU A 105 21.84 -2.53 11.90
N ALA A 106 23.01 -2.11 11.40
CA ALA A 106 23.18 -1.75 9.99
C ALA A 106 22.96 -2.93 9.04
N ILE A 107 23.35 -4.14 9.45
CA ILE A 107 23.08 -5.35 8.67
C ILE A 107 21.58 -5.67 8.69
N GLY A 108 20.93 -5.57 9.84
CA GLY A 108 19.48 -5.76 9.97
C GLY A 108 18.70 -4.84 9.03
N ILE A 109 18.96 -3.54 9.12
CA ILE A 109 18.36 -2.51 8.26
C ILE A 109 18.71 -2.76 6.78
N GLY A 110 19.97 -3.09 6.46
CA GLY A 110 20.36 -3.38 5.09
C GLY A 110 19.60 -4.57 4.45
N ILE A 111 19.24 -5.59 5.25
CA ILE A 111 18.52 -6.77 4.73
C ILE A 111 17.04 -6.44 4.46
N GLN A 112 16.36 -5.69 5.34
CA GLN A 112 14.95 -5.32 5.15
C GLN A 112 14.76 -4.33 3.97
N ASN A 113 15.79 -3.54 3.65
CA ASN A 113 15.70 -2.54 2.58
C ASN A 113 15.62 -3.17 1.19
N PHE A 114 16.02 -4.44 1.06
CA PHE A 114 15.83 -5.18 -0.18
C PHE A 114 14.34 -5.50 -0.46
N PRO A 115 13.59 -6.15 0.45
CA PRO A 115 12.13 -6.25 0.35
C PRO A 115 11.42 -4.91 0.11
N GLU A 116 11.83 -3.83 0.75
CA GLU A 116 11.22 -2.50 0.57
C GLU A 116 11.48 -1.90 -0.81
N GLY A 117 12.71 -1.98 -1.31
CA GLY A 117 13.05 -1.59 -2.68
C GLY A 117 12.26 -2.38 -3.72
N LEU A 118 12.00 -3.66 -3.47
CA LEU A 118 11.11 -4.48 -4.30
C LEU A 118 9.64 -4.05 -4.19
N ALA A 119 9.17 -3.67 -2.99
CA ALA A 119 7.82 -3.16 -2.79
C ALA A 119 7.54 -1.88 -3.59
N VAL A 120 8.56 -1.05 -3.83
CA VAL A 120 8.48 0.09 -4.76
C VAL A 120 8.58 -0.36 -6.22
N SER A 121 9.50 -1.28 -6.52
CA SER A 121 9.80 -1.68 -7.90
C SER A 121 8.66 -2.43 -8.58
N LEU A 122 7.97 -3.33 -7.87
CA LEU A 122 6.93 -4.18 -8.47
C LEU A 122 5.70 -3.39 -8.95
N PRO A 123 5.14 -2.45 -8.18
CA PRO A 123 4.05 -1.59 -8.65
C PRO A 123 4.45 -0.69 -9.82
N LEU A 124 5.67 -0.14 -9.83
CA LEU A 124 6.17 0.64 -10.98
C LEU A 124 6.27 -0.21 -12.25
N GLN A 125 6.75 -1.45 -12.12
CA GLN A 125 6.78 -2.40 -13.24
C GLN A 125 5.36 -2.71 -13.73
N ALA A 126 4.41 -2.95 -12.81
CA ALA A 126 3.01 -3.20 -13.14
C ALA A 126 2.35 -2.00 -13.84
N ALA A 127 2.78 -0.78 -13.54
CA ALA A 127 2.34 0.45 -14.21
C ALA A 127 2.97 0.66 -15.62
N GLY A 128 3.79 -0.28 -16.10
CA GLY A 128 4.35 -0.27 -17.47
C GLY A 128 5.80 0.21 -17.59
N PHE A 129 6.51 0.43 -16.47
CA PHE A 129 7.95 0.70 -16.52
C PHE A 129 8.74 -0.58 -16.83
N SER A 130 9.90 -0.44 -17.49
CA SER A 130 10.78 -1.57 -17.71
C SER A 130 11.36 -2.07 -16.38
N THR A 131 11.56 -3.38 -16.24
CA THR A 131 12.08 -4.02 -15.02
C THR A 131 13.29 -3.30 -14.45
N TRP A 132 14.25 -2.93 -15.30
CA TRP A 132 15.47 -2.24 -14.89
C TRP A 132 15.18 -0.82 -14.36
N ARG A 133 14.28 -0.06 -15.01
CA ARG A 133 13.91 1.28 -14.52
C ARG A 133 13.19 1.19 -13.18
N SER A 134 12.28 0.23 -13.03
CA SER A 134 11.56 0.04 -11.77
C SER A 134 12.49 -0.32 -10.62
N LEU A 135 13.45 -1.23 -10.86
CA LEU A 135 14.49 -1.55 -9.87
C LEU A 135 15.34 -0.33 -9.51
N TRP A 136 15.74 0.48 -10.50
CA TRP A 136 16.46 1.73 -10.23
C TRP A 136 15.67 2.69 -9.36
N TYR A 137 14.38 2.87 -9.61
CA TYR A 137 13.53 3.70 -8.77
C TYR A 137 13.38 3.15 -7.35
N GLY A 138 13.27 1.83 -7.19
CA GLY A 138 13.27 1.19 -5.87
C GLY A 138 14.57 1.44 -5.09
N GLN A 139 15.72 1.40 -5.74
CA GLN A 139 16.98 1.73 -5.07
C GLN A 139 17.13 3.22 -4.79
N LEU A 140 16.61 4.08 -5.68
CA LEU A 140 16.61 5.52 -5.46
C LEU A 140 15.76 5.93 -4.26
N SER A 141 14.65 5.24 -3.98
CA SER A 141 13.88 5.48 -2.74
C SER A 141 14.66 5.12 -1.46
N GLY A 142 15.62 4.19 -1.54
CA GLY A 142 16.53 3.84 -0.44
C GLY A 142 17.71 4.80 -0.28
N MET A 143 18.03 5.61 -1.29
CA MET A 143 19.24 6.45 -1.29
C MET A 143 19.24 7.56 -0.21
N VAL A 144 18.09 7.85 0.39
CA VAL A 144 18.00 8.77 1.53
C VAL A 144 18.66 8.20 2.79
N GLU A 145 18.67 6.89 2.96
CA GLU A 145 19.24 6.22 4.15
C GLU A 145 20.73 6.55 4.37
N PRO A 146 21.66 6.38 3.39
CA PRO A 146 23.06 6.74 3.60
C PRO A 146 23.27 8.25 3.85
N ILE A 147 22.42 9.10 3.28
CA ILE A 147 22.48 10.56 3.51
C ILE A 147 22.16 10.86 4.97
N PHE A 148 21.05 10.32 5.47
CA PHE A 148 20.63 10.51 6.85
C PHE A 148 21.49 9.72 7.85
N GLY A 149 22.13 8.63 7.43
CA GLY A 149 23.15 7.93 8.22
C GLY A 149 24.39 8.78 8.47
N VAL A 150 24.90 9.47 7.46
CA VAL A 150 26.01 10.41 7.65
C VAL A 150 25.58 11.57 8.56
N LEU A 151 24.38 12.12 8.36
CA LEU A 151 23.86 13.20 9.21
C LEU A 151 23.68 12.74 10.67
N GLY A 152 23.13 11.55 10.89
CA GLY A 152 22.96 10.96 12.22
C GLY A 152 24.30 10.73 12.94
N ALA A 153 25.31 10.27 12.21
CA ALA A 153 26.65 10.06 12.75
C ALA A 153 27.37 11.36 13.14
N VAL A 154 27.14 12.45 12.41
CA VAL A 154 27.75 13.77 12.71
C VAL A 154 26.95 14.53 13.78
N ALA A 155 25.64 14.35 13.85
CA ALA A 155 24.73 15.10 14.72
C ALA A 155 24.13 14.26 15.87
N VAL A 156 24.88 13.29 16.41
CA VAL A 156 24.43 12.34 17.45
C VAL A 156 23.69 13.02 18.59
N GLY A 157 24.26 14.09 19.17
CA GLY A 157 23.66 14.78 20.32
C GLY A 157 22.30 15.45 20.05
N LEU A 158 21.95 15.69 18.78
CA LEU A 158 20.63 16.18 18.37
C LEU A 158 19.71 15.04 17.91
N ALA A 159 20.28 14.05 17.21
CA ALA A 159 19.53 12.95 16.61
C ALA A 159 19.08 11.92 17.65
N GLU A 160 19.95 11.55 18.60
CA GLU A 160 19.69 10.53 19.62
C GLU A 160 18.39 10.78 20.44
N PRO A 161 18.14 11.98 21.01
CA PRO A 161 16.89 12.23 21.73
C PRO A 161 15.66 12.33 20.82
N ALA A 162 15.85 12.64 19.52
CA ALA A 162 14.77 12.76 18.54
C ALA A 162 14.38 11.40 17.93
N LEU A 163 15.29 10.43 17.91
CA LEU A 163 15.13 9.13 17.25
C LEU A 163 13.88 8.35 17.69
N PRO A 164 13.55 8.21 18.99
CA PRO A 164 12.36 7.44 19.39
C PRO A 164 11.07 8.02 18.83
N TYR A 165 10.98 9.35 18.75
CA TYR A 165 9.82 10.04 18.18
C TYR A 165 9.79 9.91 16.66
N ALA A 166 10.94 10.03 16.00
CA ALA A 166 11.08 9.87 14.56
C ALA A 166 10.70 8.44 14.13
N LEU A 167 11.22 7.41 14.82
CA LEU A 167 10.90 5.99 14.57
C LEU A 167 9.43 5.68 14.85
N ALA A 168 8.86 6.20 15.94
CA ALA A 168 7.43 6.00 16.24
C ALA A 168 6.52 6.63 15.17
N PHE A 169 6.87 7.83 14.69
CA PHE A 169 6.18 8.47 13.58
C PHE A 169 6.30 7.64 12.29
N ALA A 170 7.50 7.17 11.96
CA ALA A 170 7.77 6.33 10.81
C ALA A 170 6.94 5.04 10.84
N ALA A 171 6.91 4.36 11.99
CA ALA A 171 6.15 3.13 12.19
C ALA A 171 4.65 3.37 11.99
N GLY A 172 4.12 4.47 12.53
CA GLY A 172 2.72 4.85 12.32
C GLY A 172 2.39 5.11 10.84
N ALA A 173 3.28 5.81 10.12
CA ALA A 173 3.11 6.07 8.70
C ALA A 173 3.11 4.78 7.86
N MET A 174 3.99 3.83 8.17
CA MET A 174 4.04 2.55 7.45
C MET A 174 2.83 1.67 7.76
N ILE A 175 2.31 1.67 8.98
CA ILE A 175 1.05 0.98 9.29
C ILE A 175 -0.09 1.56 8.46
N TYR A 176 -0.19 2.90 8.36
CA TYR A 176 -1.23 3.54 7.54
C TYR A 176 -1.14 3.08 6.07
N VAL A 177 0.04 3.13 5.47
CA VAL A 177 0.26 2.74 4.06
C VAL A 177 -0.04 1.26 3.83
N VAL A 178 0.37 0.39 4.76
CA VAL A 178 0.07 -1.04 4.66
C VAL A 178 -1.44 -1.29 4.69
N VAL A 179 -2.18 -0.61 5.56
CA VAL A 179 -3.62 -0.80 5.74
C VAL A 179 -4.44 -0.15 4.63
N ASP A 180 -4.08 1.06 4.19
CA ASP A 180 -4.87 1.85 3.25
C ASP A 180 -4.54 1.51 1.79
N ASP A 181 -3.29 1.17 1.48
CA ASP A 181 -2.84 0.88 0.12
C ASP A 181 -2.53 -0.61 -0.10
N ILE A 182 -1.62 -1.21 0.68
CA ILE A 182 -1.06 -2.54 0.36
C ILE A 182 -2.09 -3.67 0.57
N ILE A 183 -2.80 -3.69 1.70
CA ILE A 183 -3.78 -4.76 2.00
C ILE A 183 -4.95 -4.74 1.01
N PRO A 184 -5.58 -3.60 0.70
CA PRO A 184 -6.63 -3.55 -0.31
C PRO A 184 -6.15 -4.00 -1.69
N GLU A 185 -4.97 -3.55 -2.12
CA GLU A 185 -4.37 -3.90 -3.41
C GLU A 185 -4.05 -5.41 -3.51
N ALA A 186 -3.56 -6.01 -2.44
CA ALA A 186 -3.25 -7.43 -2.38
C ALA A 186 -4.52 -8.31 -2.46
N ASN A 187 -5.67 -7.79 -2.04
CA ASN A 187 -6.94 -8.53 -2.06
C ASN A 187 -7.77 -8.34 -3.34
N THR A 188 -7.38 -7.42 -4.24
CA THR A 188 -8.11 -7.16 -5.50
C THR A 188 -8.06 -8.31 -6.53
N ASN A 189 -7.06 -9.20 -6.44
CA ASN A 189 -6.77 -10.22 -7.47
C ASN A 189 -7.28 -11.64 -7.14
N ASP A 190 -8.39 -11.76 -6.39
CA ASP A 190 -9.08 -13.03 -6.02
C ASP A 190 -8.21 -14.07 -5.25
N ASN A 191 -6.98 -13.69 -4.88
CA ASN A 191 -5.98 -14.53 -4.21
C ASN A 191 -5.73 -14.10 -2.75
N GLY A 192 -6.73 -13.56 -2.06
CA GLY A 192 -6.57 -12.99 -0.71
C GLY A 192 -5.94 -13.95 0.32
N LYS A 193 -6.15 -15.27 0.18
CA LYS A 193 -5.49 -16.28 1.04
C LYS A 193 -3.98 -16.35 0.82
N LEU A 194 -3.52 -16.29 -0.44
CA LEU A 194 -2.09 -16.26 -0.75
C LEU A 194 -1.46 -14.96 -0.29
N ALA A 195 -2.15 -13.83 -0.46
CA ALA A 195 -1.71 -12.54 0.06
C ALA A 195 -1.54 -12.56 1.59
N THR A 196 -2.51 -13.15 2.31
CA THR A 196 -2.45 -13.28 3.78
C THR A 196 -1.29 -14.17 4.22
N TRP A 197 -1.10 -15.34 3.59
CA TRP A 197 0.04 -16.22 3.90
C TRP A 197 1.39 -15.56 3.58
N GLY A 198 1.48 -14.81 2.47
CA GLY A 198 2.65 -14.03 2.12
C GLY A 198 2.96 -12.95 3.15
N ALA A 199 1.95 -12.23 3.63
CA ALA A 199 2.10 -11.23 4.68
C ALA A 199 2.59 -11.82 6.00
N ILE A 200 2.02 -12.96 6.43
CA ILE A 200 2.45 -13.67 7.65
C ILE A 200 3.90 -14.13 7.50
N LEU A 201 4.26 -14.76 6.38
CA LEU A 201 5.62 -15.24 6.14
C LEU A 201 6.61 -14.08 6.11
N GLY A 202 6.29 -12.99 5.38
CA GLY A 202 7.12 -11.80 5.31
C GLY A 202 7.32 -11.16 6.68
N PHE A 203 6.26 -11.03 7.47
CA PHE A 203 6.33 -10.51 8.84
C PHE A 203 7.23 -11.38 9.73
N LEU A 204 7.09 -12.71 9.68
CA LEU A 204 7.93 -13.62 10.47
C LEU A 204 9.40 -13.54 10.07
N VAL A 205 9.69 -13.50 8.77
CA VAL A 205 11.05 -13.36 8.26
C VAL A 205 11.65 -12.05 8.74
N MET A 206 10.92 -10.94 8.59
CA MET A 206 11.38 -9.63 9.03
C MET A 206 11.61 -9.59 10.56
N MET A 207 10.64 -10.02 11.36
CA MET A 207 10.79 -10.06 12.82
C MET A 207 11.94 -10.96 13.29
N THR A 208 12.20 -12.07 12.59
CA THR A 208 13.35 -12.93 12.92
C THR A 208 14.68 -12.25 12.61
N LEU A 209 14.75 -11.48 11.51
CA LEU A 209 15.95 -10.74 11.13
C LEU A 209 16.21 -9.56 12.07
N ASP A 210 15.18 -8.79 12.42
CA ASP A 210 15.28 -7.66 13.35
C ASP A 210 15.72 -8.12 14.74
N VAL A 211 15.03 -9.09 15.33
CA VAL A 211 15.36 -9.61 16.67
C VAL A 211 16.65 -10.45 16.66
N GLY A 212 16.97 -11.10 15.55
CA GLY A 212 18.17 -11.93 15.43
C GLY A 212 19.45 -11.15 15.17
N LEU A 213 19.36 -9.96 14.58
CA LEU A 213 20.48 -9.06 14.27
C LEU A 213 20.51 -7.82 15.16
N GLY A 214 19.53 -7.63 16.06
CA GLY A 214 19.46 -6.56 17.06
C GLY A 214 19.99 -6.97 18.41
#